data_AF-A0A1F3T3A8-F1
#
_entry.id   AF-A0A1F3T3A8-F1
#
_cell.length_a   1.000
_cell.length_b   1.000
_cell.length_c   1.000
_cell.angle_alpha   90.00
_cell.angle_beta   90.00
_cell.angle_gamma   90.00
#
_symmetry.space_group_name_H-M   'P 1'
#
loop_
_entity.id
_entity.type
_entity.pdbx_description
1 polymer ?
#
loop_
_entity_poly.entity_id
_entity_poly.type
_entity_poly.pdbx_seq_one_letter_code
_entity_poly.pdbx_strand_id
1 'polypeptide(L)' 'MHIPFDREKYLAILRKDGAPAALTVLQQDTQRWEYQAFEGSQGWQPEMWKELDEVRAFSREIWNFAMAHPEKSG' A
#
# COMPACT_ATOMS: atom_id res chain seq x y z
N MET A 1 13.71 9.26 7.50
CA MET A 1 13.68 8.07 6.62
C MET A 1 12.46 8.20 5.73
N HIS A 2 12.55 7.86 4.44
CA HIS A 2 11.43 7.95 3.51
C HIS A 2 10.91 6.56 3.16
N ILE A 3 9.60 6.46 2.92
CA ILE A 3 8.98 5.22 2.46
C ILE A 3 9.33 4.98 0.99
N PRO A 4 9.86 3.80 0.62
CA PRO A 4 10.10 3.45 -0.77
C PRO A 4 8.78 3.04 -1.46
N PHE A 5 7.83 3.97 -1.56
CA PHE A 5 6.52 3.73 -2.15
C PHE A 5 6.56 3.90 -3.67
N ASP A 6 6.46 2.79 -4.39
CA ASP A 6 6.38 2.73 -5.84
C ASP A 6 4.96 2.30 -6.27
N ARG A 7 4.17 3.24 -6.80
CA ARG A 7 2.81 2.95 -7.29
C ARG A 7 2.80 1.96 -8.45
N GLU A 8 3.81 2.02 -9.33
CA GLU A 8 3.83 1.23 -10.55
C GLU A 8 3.99 -0.26 -10.25
N LYS A 9 4.75 -0.61 -9.19
CA LYS A 9 4.83 -1.98 -8.65
C LYS A 9 3.43 -2.58 -8.43
N TYR A 10 2.56 -1.86 -7.72
CA TYR A 10 1.23 -2.36 -7.36
C TYR A 10 0.25 -2.30 -8.53
N LEU A 11 0.36 -1.28 -9.40
CA LEU A 11 -0.42 -1.23 -10.64
C LEU A 11 -0.07 -2.39 -11.57
N ALA A 12 1.20 -2.81 -11.63
CA ALA A 12 1.62 -3.98 -12.38
C ALA A 12 0.98 -5.27 -11.83
N ILE A 13 0.96 -5.45 -10.51
CA ILE A 13 0.27 -6.59 -9.86
C ILE A 13 -1.23 -6.51 -10.14
N LEU A 14 -1.85 -5.34 -9.99
CA LEU A 14 -3.28 -5.14 -10.25
C LEU A 14 -3.67 -5.55 -11.67
N ARG A 15 -2.86 -5.17 -12.67
CA ARG A 15 -3.12 -5.52 -14.08
C ARG A 15 -2.92 -7.00 -14.38
N LYS A 16 -1.98 -7.66 -13.70
CA LYS A 16 -1.56 -9.03 -13.98
C LYS A 16 -2.37 -10.06 -13.17
N ASP A 17 -2.49 -9.84 -11.87
CA ASP A 17 -2.96 -10.81 -10.88
C ASP A 17 -4.23 -10.33 -10.14
N GLY A 18 -4.73 -9.13 -10.47
CA GLY A 18 -5.98 -8.59 -9.93
C GLY A 18 -5.84 -7.81 -8.62
N ALA A 19 -6.96 -7.21 -8.20
CA ALA A 19 -6.99 -6.33 -7.04
C ALA A 19 -6.67 -7.02 -5.70
N PRO A 20 -7.16 -8.26 -5.42
CA PRO A 20 -6.81 -8.95 -4.17
C PRO A 20 -5.30 -9.13 -4.00
N ALA A 21 -4.60 -9.55 -5.05
CA ALA A 21 -3.14 -9.73 -5.02
C ALA A 21 -2.41 -8.39 -4.77
N ALA A 22 -2.82 -7.33 -5.47
CA ALA A 22 -2.22 -6.00 -5.30
C ALA A 22 -2.42 -5.46 -3.87
N LEU A 23 -3.62 -5.61 -3.31
CA LEU A 23 -3.95 -5.19 -1.94
C LEU A 23 -3.21 -6.01 -0.89
N THR A 24 -3.06 -7.33 -1.06
CA THR A 24 -2.29 -8.17 -0.13
C THR A 24 -0.83 -7.72 -0.07
N VAL A 25 -0.18 -7.50 -1.21
CA VAL A 25 1.22 -7.05 -1.24
C VAL A 25 1.35 -5.65 -0.65
N LEU A 26 0.45 -4.71 -1.01
CA LEU A 26 0.43 -3.36 -0.44
C LEU A 26 0.24 -3.37 1.08
N GLN A 27 -0.63 -4.24 1.61
CA GLN A 27 -0.86 -4.38 3.04
C GLN A 27 0.38 -4.88 3.78
N GLN A 28 1.08 -5.89 3.23
CA GLN A 28 2.32 -6.41 3.81
C GLN A 28 3.42 -5.33 3.87
N ASP A 29 3.59 -4.57 2.79
CA ASP A 29 4.56 -3.48 2.75
C ASP A 29 4.18 -2.36 3.73
N THR A 30 2.88 -1.99 3.80
CA THR A 30 2.34 -0.99 4.73
C THR A 30 2.60 -1.37 6.18
N GLN A 31 2.32 -2.62 6.59
CA GLN A 31 2.57 -3.10 7.96
C GLN A 31 4.05 -3.01 8.34
N ARG A 32 4.95 -3.35 7.42
CA ARG A 32 6.40 -3.21 7.65
C ARG A 32 6.78 -1.74 7.87
N TRP A 33 6.24 -0.84 7.08
CA TRP A 33 6.52 0.59 7.20
C TRP A 33 5.89 1.20 8.46
N GLU A 34 4.70 0.77 8.87
CA GLU A 34 4.08 1.14 10.15
C GLU A 34 4.95 0.73 11.34
N TYR A 35 5.45 -0.52 11.33
CA TYR A 35 6.40 -0.98 12.32
C TYR A 35 7.65 -0.11 12.35
N GLN A 36 8.26 0.18 11.19
CA GLN A 36 9.44 1.05 11.10
C GLN A 36 9.18 2.50 11.56
N ALA A 37 7.97 3.01 11.34
CA ALA A 37 7.59 4.36 11.72
C ALA A 37 7.29 4.51 13.23
N PHE A 38 6.86 3.45 13.91
CA PHE A 38 6.46 3.53 15.32
C PHE A 38 7.35 2.73 16.28
N GLU A 39 7.69 1.48 15.93
CA GLU A 39 8.37 0.51 16.81
C GLU A 39 9.80 0.18 16.34
N GLY A 40 10.24 0.76 15.22
CA GLY A 40 11.55 0.51 14.64
C GLY A 40 12.71 0.98 15.53
N SER A 41 13.93 0.59 15.16
CA SER A 41 15.16 0.94 15.90
C SER A 41 15.40 2.45 16.10
N GLN A 42 14.76 3.29 15.29
CA GLN A 42 14.84 4.75 15.37
C GLN A 42 13.71 5.38 16.22
N GLY A 43 12.82 4.55 16.79
CA GLY A 43 11.64 5.00 17.51
C GLY A 43 10.59 5.64 16.60
N TRP A 44 9.77 6.53 17.17
CA TRP A 44 8.71 7.23 16.45
C TRP A 44 9.25 8.19 15.38
N GLN A 45 8.79 8.00 14.15
CA GLN A 45 9.15 8.79 12.96
C GLN A 45 7.88 9.46 12.37
N PRO A 46 7.51 10.67 12.82
CA PRO A 46 6.25 11.31 12.44
C PRO A 46 6.14 11.68 10.95
N GLU A 47 7.26 11.99 10.28
CA GLU A 47 7.30 12.28 8.84
C GLU A 47 6.97 11.02 8.03
N MET A 48 7.58 9.89 8.41
CA MET A 48 7.30 8.59 7.79
C MET A 48 5.84 8.18 8.04
N TRP A 49 5.29 8.50 9.21
CA TRP A 49 3.87 8.27 9.49
C TRP A 49 2.94 9.08 8.59
N LYS A 50 3.28 10.34 8.30
CA LYS A 50 2.53 11.17 7.34
C LYS A 50 2.61 10.59 5.93
N GLU A 51 3.78 10.10 5.51
CA GLU A 51 3.94 9.45 4.20
C GLU A 51 3.07 8.19 4.04
N LEU A 52 2.78 7.46 5.13
CA LEU A 52 1.85 6.33 5.09
C LEU A 52 0.44 6.73 4.67
N ASP A 53 0.02 7.98 4.87
CA ASP A 53 -1.31 8.42 4.46
C ASP A 53 -1.48 8.38 2.93
N GLU A 54 -0.40 8.59 2.18
CA GLU A 54 -0.40 8.43 0.72
C GLU A 54 -0.57 6.96 0.31
N VAL A 55 0.11 6.06 1.01
CA VAL A 55 0.00 4.60 0.80
C VAL A 55 -1.43 4.13 1.10
N ARG A 56 -2.03 4.60 2.21
CA ARG A 56 -3.42 4.32 2.61
C ARG A 56 -4.43 4.95 1.65
N ALA A 57 -4.14 6.10 1.06
CA ALA A 57 -4.98 6.68 0.02
C ALA A 57 -4.98 5.79 -1.23
N PHE A 58 -3.80 5.32 -1.63
CA PHE A 58 -3.68 4.45 -2.78
C PHE A 58 -4.31 3.06 -2.59
N SER A 59 -4.29 2.49 -1.39
CA SER A 59 -5.02 1.23 -1.12
C SER A 59 -6.54 1.40 -1.33
N ARG A 60 -7.10 2.56 -0.95
CA ARG A 60 -8.50 2.90 -1.23
C ARG A 60 -8.77 3.07 -2.73
N GLU A 61 -7.82 3.62 -3.49
CA GLU A 61 -7.95 3.72 -4.95
C GLU A 61 -8.04 2.32 -5.60
N ILE A 62 -7.17 1.38 -5.19
CA ILE A 62 -7.22 -0.01 -5.69
C ILE A 62 -8.55 -0.67 -5.31
N TRP A 63 -9.01 -0.48 -4.07
CA TRP A 63 -10.30 -1.01 -3.61
C TRP A 63 -11.47 -0.45 -4.43
N ASN A 64 -11.51 0.87 -4.63
CA ASN A 64 -12.56 1.52 -5.42
C ASN A 64 -12.54 1.04 -6.88
N PHE A 65 -11.35 0.85 -7.45
CA PHE A 65 -11.21 0.28 -8.79
C PHE A 65 -11.81 -1.13 -8.88
N ALA A 66 -11.53 -1.99 -7.89
CA ALA A 66 -12.08 -3.35 -7.81
C ALA A 66 -13.60 -3.36 -7.69
N MET A 67 -14.15 -2.49 -6.84
CA MET A 67 -15.60 -2.35 -6.65
C MET A 67 -16.31 -1.82 -7.90
N ALA A 68 -15.65 -0.97 -8.69
CA ALA A 68 -16.18 -0.47 -9.95
C ALA A 68 -16.07 -1.49 -11.10
N HIS A 69 -15.14 -2.45 -11.00
CA HIS A 69 -14.84 -3.46 -12.02
C HIS A 69 -14.84 -4.86 -11.38
N PRO A 70 -16.02 -5.38 -11.00
CA PRO A 70 -16.12 -6.68 -10.32
C PRO A 70 -15.57 -7.84 -11.17
N GLU A 71 -15.55 -7.71 -12.50
CA GLU A 71 -14.93 -8.68 -13.41
C GLU A 71 -13.41 -8.77 -13.30
N LYS A 72 -12.77 -7.83 -12.59
CA LYS A 72 -11.33 -7.80 -12.28
C LYS A 72 -11.04 -8.06 -10.80
N SER A 73 -12.06 -8.47 -10.04
CA SER A 73 -11.96 -8.79 -8.62
C SER A 73 -11.63 -10.25 -8.34
N GLY A 74 -11.60 -11.13 -9.36
CA GLY A 74 -11.26 -12.54 -9.25
C GLY A 74 -10.91 -13.16 -10.58
#